data_AF-C0E8V2-F1
#
_entry.id   AF-C0E8V2-F1
#
_cell.length_a   1.000
_cell.length_b   1.000
_cell.length_c   1.000
_cell.angle_alpha   90.00
_cell.angle_beta   90.00
_cell.angle_gamma   90.00
#
_symmetry.space_group_name_H-M   'P 1'
#
loop_
_entity.id
_entity.type
_entity.pdbx_description
1 polymer ?
#
loop_
_entity_poly.entity_id
_entity_poly.type
_entity_poly.pdbx_seq_one_letter_code
_entity_poly.pdbx_strand_id
1 'polypeptide(L)' 'MFAAKYRRKVFYREKRGDVGEILRTLCDWKKIKIVQAEMCPDHVHMLVEIPPKVAVSSIMGYLKGKSSLMI' A
#
# COMPACT_ATOMS: atom_id res chain seq x y z
N MET A 1 1.58 0.70 -8.09
CA MET A 1 2.50 1.70 -7.53
C MET A 1 1.69 2.91 -7.05
N PHE A 2 2.01 3.47 -5.90
CA PHE A 2 1.50 4.78 -5.48
C PHE A 2 2.57 5.56 -4.71
N ALA A 3 2.49 6.90 -4.75
CA ALA A 3 3.45 7.81 -4.13
C ALA A 3 2.77 8.70 -3.09
N ALA A 4 3.56 9.16 -2.12
CA ALA A 4 3.11 10.16 -1.16
C ALA A 4 2.83 11.49 -1.87
N LYS A 5 1.89 12.28 -1.35
CA LYS A 5 1.63 13.63 -1.85
C LYS A 5 2.92 14.45 -1.77
N TYR A 6 3.28 15.11 -2.87
CA TYR A 6 4.53 15.87 -3.01
C TYR A 6 5.83 15.04 -2.89
N ARG A 7 5.79 13.71 -3.01
CA ARG A 7 6.97 12.82 -2.93
C ARG A 7 7.82 13.07 -1.67
N ARG A 8 7.17 13.34 -0.53
CA ARG A 8 7.87 13.59 0.75
C ARG A 8 8.69 12.35 1.14
N LYS A 9 10.01 12.40 0.89
CA LYS A 9 10.98 11.31 1.09
C LYS A 9 11.08 10.80 2.52
N VAL A 10 10.67 11.63 3.48
CA VAL A 10 10.74 11.36 4.92
C VAL A 10 9.75 10.27 5.33
N PHE A 11 8.57 10.25 4.68
CA PHE A 11 7.43 9.46 5.13
C PHE A 11 7.65 7.96 5.04
N TYR A 12 8.28 7.47 3.96
CA TYR A 12 8.53 6.04 3.77
C TYR A 12 9.91 5.59 4.25
N ARG A 13 10.82 6.52 4.56
CA ARG A 13 12.17 6.19 5.03
C ARG A 13 12.18 5.90 6.53
N GLU A 14 11.56 6.76 7.33
CA GLU A 14 11.51 6.59 8.79
C GLU A 14 10.41 5.61 9.21
N LYS A 15 9.21 5.69 8.60
CA LYS A 15 8.08 4.81 8.92
C LYS A 15 8.00 3.55 8.05
N ARG A 16 9.13 3.06 7.54
CA ARG A 16 9.14 1.91 6.60
C ARG A 16 8.51 0.66 7.23
N GLY A 17 8.80 0.40 8.51
CA GLY A 17 8.23 -0.71 9.27
C GLY A 17 6.71 -0.60 9.38
N ASP A 18 6.25 0.49 9.98
CA ASP A 18 4.83 0.74 10.25
C ASP A 18 3.99 0.72 8.96
N VAL A 19 4.45 1.40 7.91
CA VAL A 19 3.75 1.43 6.63
C VAL A 19 3.66 0.03 6.02
N GLY A 20 4.73 -0.76 6.11
CA GLY A 20 4.74 -2.14 5.64
C GLY A 20 3.73 -3.02 6.37
N GLU A 21 3.64 -2.86 7.70
CA GLU A 21 2.70 -3.60 8.55
C GLU A 21 1.24 -3.20 8.28
N ILE A 22 0.98 -1.90 8.14
CA ILE A 22 -0.34 -1.36 7.77
C ILE A 22 -0.78 -1.91 6.40
N LEU A 23 0.10 -1.87 5.40
CA LEU A 23 -0.24 -2.35 4.05
C LEU A 23 -0.49 -3.86 4.03
N ARG A 24 0.29 -4.66 4.78
CA ARG A 24 0.03 -6.10 4.95
C ARG A 24 -1.33 -6.35 5.58
N THR A 25 -1.61 -5.68 6.69
CA THR A 25 -2.88 -5.79 7.42
C THR A 25 -4.08 -5.45 6.52
N LEU A 26 -3.99 -4.36 5.76
CA LEU A 26 -5.06 -3.94 4.85
C LEU A 26 -5.27 -4.93 3.69
N CYS A 27 -4.20 -5.50 3.14
CA CYS A 27 -4.28 -6.54 2.12
C CYS A 27 -4.94 -7.82 2.67
N ASP A 28 -4.56 -8.25 3.87
CA ASP A 28 -5.11 -9.43 4.54
C ASP A 28 -6.61 -9.28 4.80
N TRP A 29 -7.05 -8.11 5.27
CA TRP A 29 -8.49 -7.83 5.47
C TRP A 29 -9.32 -7.94 4.19
N LYS A 30 -8.73 -7.63 3.03
CA LYS A 30 -9.38 -7.76 1.72
C LYS A 30 -9.10 -9.10 1.03
N LYS A 31 -8.38 -10.02 1.68
CA LYS A 31 -7.94 -11.30 1.13
C LYS A 31 -7.18 -11.13 -0.20
N ILE A 32 -6.34 -10.10 -0.26
CA ILE A 32 -5.46 -9.81 -1.39
C ILE A 32 -4.09 -10.37 -1.05
N LYS A 33 -3.57 -11.25 -1.90
CA LYS A 33 -2.25 -11.84 -1.67
C LYS A 33 -1.17 -10.93 -2.23
N ILE A 34 -0.19 -10.57 -1.41
CA ILE A 34 0.99 -9.82 -1.83
C ILE A 34 2.03 -10.83 -2.35
N VAL A 35 2.40 -10.71 -3.62
CA VAL A 35 3.46 -11.52 -4.24
C VAL A 35 4.82 -10.89 -3.97
N GLN A 36 4.92 -9.58 -4.15
CA GLN A 36 6.14 -8.81 -3.90
C GLN A 36 5.76 -7.38 -3.50
N ALA A 37 6.52 -6.79 -2.58
CA ALA A 37 6.36 -5.39 -2.22
C ALA A 37 7.73 -4.77 -1.98
N GLU A 38 7.94 -3.60 -2.56
CA GLU A 38 9.15 -2.81 -2.41
C GLU A 38 8.78 -1.39 -1.97
N MET A 39 9.44 -0.93 -0.92
CA MET A 39 9.28 0.41 -0.40
C MET A 39 10.46 1.27 -0.83
N CYS A 40 10.17 2.25 -1.67
CA CYS A 40 11.09 3.29 -2.09
C CYS A 40 10.91 4.54 -1.21
N PRO A 41 11.88 5.48 -1.20
CA PRO A 41 11.81 6.67 -0.33
C PRO A 41 10.58 7.55 -0.54
N ASP A 42 10.06 7.65 -1.76
CA ASP A 42 8.94 8.53 -2.11
C ASP A 42 7.68 7.78 -2.58
N HIS A 43 7.75 6.45 -2.74
CA HIS A 43 6.66 5.64 -3.29
C HIS A 43 6.76 4.16 -2.91
N VAL A 44 5.68 3.41 -3.13
CA VAL A 44 5.60 1.96 -2.88
C VAL A 44 5.23 1.22 -4.16
N HIS A 45 6.01 0.19 -4.49
CA HIS A 45 5.69 -0.80 -5.51
C HIS A 45 5.11 -2.05 -4.85
N MET A 46 3.98 -2.53 -5.34
CA MET A 46 3.37 -3.78 -4.88
C MET A 46 2.90 -4.56 -6.10
N LEU A 47 3.22 -5.85 -6.09
CA LEU A 47 2.68 -6.87 -6.95
C LEU A 47 1.70 -7.69 -6.12
N VAL A 48 0.43 -7.66 -6.49
CA VAL A 48 -0.68 -8.28 -5.74
C VAL A 48 -1.53 -9.15 -6.66
N GLU A 49 -1.97 -10.28 -6.14
CA GLU A 49 -2.99 -11.12 -6.76
C GLU A 49 -4.37 -10.65 -6.28
N ILE A 50 -5.19 -10.22 -7.23
CA ILE A 50 -6.52 -9.68 -6.99
C ILE A 50 -7.56 -10.65 -7.56
N PRO A 51 -8.59 -11.04 -6.80
CA PRO A 51 -9.69 -11.83 -7.34
C PRO A 51 -10.39 -11.10 -8.50
N PRO A 52 -10.71 -11.76 -9.62
CA PRO A 52 -11.26 -11.10 -10.81
C PRO A 52 -12.63 -10.42 -10.59
N LYS A 53 -13.35 -10.81 -9.53
CA LYS A 53 -14.61 -10.20 -9.11
C LYS A 53 -14.47 -8.82 -8.47
N VAL A 54 -13.26 -8.38 -8.15
CA VAL A 54 -13.00 -7.10 -7.46
C VAL A 54 -12.32 -6.14 -8.44
N ALA A 55 -12.88 -4.94 -8.60
CA ALA A 55 -12.28 -3.92 -9.42
C ALA A 55 -10.95 -3.43 -8.82
N VAL A 56 -9.92 -3.31 -9.67
CA VAL A 56 -8.59 -2.82 -9.29
C VAL A 56 -8.65 -1.41 -8.67
N SER A 57 -9.51 -0.55 -9.22
CA SER A 57 -9.73 0.81 -8.72
C SER A 57 -10.24 0.84 -7.28
N SER A 58 -11.14 -0.08 -6.91
CA SER A 58 -11.66 -0.21 -5.55
C SER A 58 -10.57 -0.58 -4.56
N ILE A 59 -9.66 -1.49 -4.93
CA ILE A 59 -8.53 -1.88 -4.08
C ILE A 59 -7.53 -0.74 -3.94
N MET A 60 -7.19 -0.08 -5.05
CA MET A 60 -6.26 1.06 -5.02
C MET A 60 -6.80 2.22 -4.19
N GLY A 61 -8.10 2.52 -4.30
CA GLY A 61 -8.76 3.54 -3.47
C GLY A 61 -8.78 3.14 -1.99
N TYR A 62 -9.09 1.89 -1.69
CA TYR A 62 -9.10 1.36 -0.33
C TYR A 62 -7.72 1.44 0.32
N LEU A 63 -6.68 0.92 -0.34
CA LEU A 63 -5.32 0.89 0.20
C LEU A 63 -4.82 2.30 0.47
N LYS A 64 -4.90 3.21 -0.51
CA LYS A 64 -4.45 4.61 -0.34
C LYS A 64 -5.27 5.35 0.71
N GLY A 65 -6.59 5.16 0.72
CA GLY A 65 -7.49 5.86 1.64
C GLY A 65 -7.28 5.41 3.09
N LYS A 66 -7.33 4.09 3.35
CA LYS A 66 -7.16 3.56 4.70
C LYS A 66 -5.75 3.71 5.22
N SER A 67 -4.72 3.52 4.38
CA SER A 67 -3.34 3.74 4.84
C SER A 67 -3.13 5.19 5.26
N SER A 68 -3.69 6.17 4.54
CA SER A 68 -3.55 7.60 4.89
C SER A 68 -4.19 7.98 6.23
N LEU A 69 -5.11 7.17 6.75
CA LEU A 69 -5.74 7.37 8.08
C LEU A 69 -4.97 6.67 9.21
N MET A 70 -4.16 5.67 8.88
CA MET A 70 -3.44 4.83 9.84
C MET A 70 -1.97 5.23 10.01
N ILE A 71 -1.42 6.05 9.09
CA ILE A 71 -0.03 6.54 9.12
C ILE A 71 0.03 7.97 9.65
#